data_AF-A0AAV4ENG3-F1
#
_entry.id   AF-A0AAV4ENG3-F1
#
_cell.length_a   1.000
_cell.length_b   1.000
_cell.length_c   1.000
_cell.angle_alpha   90.00
_cell.angle_beta   90.00
_cell.angle_gamma   90.00
#
_symmetry.space_group_name_H-M   'P 1'
#
loop_
_entity.id
_entity.type
_entity.pdbx_description
1 polymer ?
#
loop_
_entity_poly.entity_id
_entity_poly.type
_entity_poly.pdbx_seq_one_letter_code
_entity_poly.pdbx_strand_id
1 'polypeptide(L)'
;MQRLFEIDRHRALGLLQAGLPISEVYLRMNVNRTTIFRLRQHLHETHTVSDRPRSGRPKSTTQRPRTNLVRNHMNNRFLSASSRQTRGRNNQRISANIVRRRLSTSGLRARRPYICPILTQHHRHQRTLWAQDMPYGMASNGEASYSVTNLDSASTMLMAVFVYGEEVVKDTKQIALGNTTGGVEHL
;
A
#
# COMPACT_ATOMS: atom_id res chain seq x y z
N MET A 1 -9.25 44.64 8.77
CA MET A 1 -10.31 44.58 9.80
C MET A 1 -10.06 43.37 10.68
N GLN A 2 -10.07 43.53 12.01
CA GLN A 2 -9.96 42.41 12.95
C GLN A 2 -11.25 41.58 12.93
N ARG A 3 -11.12 40.27 13.15
CA ARG A 3 -12.24 39.32 13.18
C ARG A 3 -12.98 39.46 14.52
N LEU A 4 -14.31 39.53 14.47
CA LEU A 4 -15.14 39.54 15.68
C LEU A 4 -15.16 38.12 16.30
N PHE A 5 -14.96 38.02 17.61
CA PHE A 5 -15.02 36.73 18.31
C PHE A 5 -16.43 36.15 18.27
N GLU A 6 -16.55 34.83 18.46
CA GLU A 6 -17.84 34.15 18.44
C GLU A 6 -18.79 34.66 19.51
N ILE A 7 -18.29 34.85 20.73
CA ILE A 7 -19.06 35.40 21.85
C ILE A 7 -19.60 36.80 21.51
N ASP A 8 -18.77 37.66 20.92
CA ASP A 8 -19.17 39.02 20.54
C ASP A 8 -20.21 39.03 19.41
N ARG A 9 -20.15 38.07 18.48
CA ARG A 9 -21.19 37.88 17.46
C ARG A 9 -22.53 37.53 18.10
N HIS A 10 -22.56 36.59 19.04
CA HIS A 10 -23.78 36.22 19.75
C HIS A 10 -24.33 37.39 20.57
N ARG A 11 -23.46 38.15 21.25
CA ARG A 11 -23.84 39.35 21.99
C ARG A 11 -24.47 40.40 21.08
N ALA A 12 -23.84 40.70 19.94
CA ALA A 12 -24.38 41.64 18.95
C ALA A 12 -25.75 41.20 18.42
N LEU A 13 -25.91 39.91 18.13
CA LEU A 13 -27.18 39.35 17.67
C LEU A 13 -28.27 39.40 18.75
N GLY A 14 -27.93 39.13 20.02
CA GLY A 14 -28.87 39.27 21.13
C GLY A 14 -29.37 40.71 21.29
N LEU A 15 -28.50 41.70 21.13
CA LEU A 15 -28.88 43.12 21.14
C LEU A 15 -29.82 43.46 19.96
N LEU A 16 -29.54 42.93 18.77
CA LEU A 16 -30.42 43.12 17.60
C LEU A 16 -31.78 42.44 17.79
N GLN A 17 -31.82 41.26 18.42
CA GLN A 17 -33.06 40.54 18.74
C GLN A 17 -33.89 41.26 19.82
N ALA A 18 -33.24 41.96 20.74
CA ALA A 18 -33.89 42.84 21.71
C ALA A 18 -34.48 44.13 21.08
N GLY A 19 -34.40 44.29 19.76
CA GLY A 19 -34.98 45.42 19.02
C GLY A 19 -34.09 46.65 18.89
N LEU A 20 -32.83 46.58 19.34
CA LEU A 20 -31.91 47.72 19.21
C LEU A 20 -31.52 47.95 17.75
N PRO A 21 -31.45 49.23 17.30
CA PRO A 21 -31.02 49.55 15.96
C PRO A 21 -29.53 49.27 15.79
N ILE A 22 -29.11 48.96 14.55
CA ILE A 22 -27.69 48.69 14.22
C ILE A 22 -26.77 49.85 14.66
N SER A 23 -27.27 51.09 14.62
CA SER A 23 -26.56 52.29 15.05
C SER A 23 -26.12 52.24 16.51
N GLU A 24 -26.98 51.74 17.39
CA GLU A 24 -26.71 51.65 18.82
C GLU A 24 -25.76 50.48 19.12
N VAL A 25 -25.97 49.34 18.43
CA VAL A 25 -25.17 48.13 18.63
C VAL A 25 -23.71 48.34 18.28
N TYR A 26 -23.40 49.04 17.18
CA TYR A 26 -22.00 49.25 16.78
C TYR A 26 -21.25 50.20 17.74
N LEU A 27 -21.94 51.22 18.27
CA LEU A 27 -21.39 52.14 19.27
C LEU A 27 -21.12 51.41 20.59
N ARG A 28 -22.12 50.66 21.10
CA ARG A 28 -22.02 49.93 22.37
C ARG A 28 -20.95 48.84 22.35
N MET A 29 -20.72 48.21 21.20
CA MET A 29 -19.71 47.18 21.02
C MET A 29 -18.37 47.70 20.50
N ASN A 30 -18.25 49.00 20.22
CA ASN A 30 -17.05 49.63 19.63
C ASN A 30 -16.52 48.87 18.39
N VAL A 31 -17.43 48.52 17.48
CA VAL A 31 -17.12 47.81 16.23
C VAL A 31 -17.61 48.60 15.03
N ASN A 32 -17.08 48.30 13.84
CA ASN A 32 -17.52 48.98 12.64
C ASN A 32 -18.99 48.65 12.32
N ARG A 33 -19.79 49.67 11.97
CA ARG A 33 -21.20 49.53 11.57
C ARG A 33 -21.41 48.47 10.48
N THR A 34 -20.50 48.38 9.50
CA THR A 34 -20.57 47.39 8.42
C THR A 34 -20.43 45.95 8.91
N THR A 35 -19.69 45.72 9.99
CA THR A 35 -19.53 44.39 10.60
C THR A 35 -20.85 43.90 11.19
N ILE A 36 -21.57 44.76 11.93
CA ILE A 36 -22.88 44.42 12.50
C ILE A 36 -23.92 44.21 11.40
N PHE A 37 -23.93 45.06 10.37
CA PHE A 37 -24.81 44.91 9.21
C PHE A 37 -24.58 43.57 8.50
N ARG A 38 -23.31 43.24 8.18
CA ARG A 38 -22.95 41.97 7.54
C ARG A 38 -23.26 40.77 8.43
N LEU A 39 -23.12 40.89 9.74
CA LEU A 39 -23.47 39.83 10.69
C LEU A 39 -24.97 39.52 10.66
N ARG A 40 -25.83 40.55 10.70
CA ARG A 40 -27.29 40.39 10.59
C ARG A 40 -27.68 39.78 9.25
N GLN A 41 -27.10 40.28 8.16
CA GLN A 41 -27.33 39.75 6.82
C GLN A 41 -26.90 38.29 6.70
N HIS A 42 -25.72 37.95 7.22
CA HIS A 42 -25.20 36.58 7.22
C HIS A 42 -26.13 35.61 7.97
N LEU A 43 -26.64 36.01 9.14
CA LEU A 43 -27.59 35.21 9.90
C LEU A 43 -28.89 34.98 9.10
N HIS A 44 -29.38 36.00 8.40
CA HIS A 44 -30.57 35.86 7.55
C HIS A 44 -30.33 34.92 6.36
N GLU A 45 -29.14 34.95 5.75
CA GLU A 45 -28.81 34.12 4.59
C GLU A 45 -28.48 32.66 4.93
N THR A 46 -27.89 32.39 6.10
CA THR A 46 -27.35 31.06 6.44
C THR A 46 -27.98 30.42 7.67
N HIS A 47 -28.76 31.18 8.44
CA HIS A 47 -29.31 30.77 9.74
C HIS A 47 -28.25 30.29 10.74
N THR A 48 -26.97 30.63 10.50
CA THR A 48 -25.84 30.27 11.35
C THR A 48 -25.03 31.50 11.71
N VAL A 49 -24.46 31.51 12.92
CA VAL A 49 -23.55 32.57 13.39
C VAL A 49 -22.09 32.26 13.06
N SER A 50 -21.77 30.96 12.93
CA SER A 50 -20.44 30.45 12.66
C SER A 50 -19.94 30.86 11.27
N ASP A 51 -18.62 30.91 11.10
CA ASP A 51 -18.02 31.27 9.81
C ASP A 51 -18.39 30.25 8.73
N ARG A 52 -18.61 30.75 7.50
CA ARG A 52 -18.73 29.88 6.33
C ARG A 52 -17.44 29.07 6.14
N PRO A 53 -17.53 27.77 5.81
CA PRO A 53 -16.35 27.00 5.46
C PRO A 53 -15.68 27.64 4.25
N ARG A 54 -14.36 27.89 4.37
CA ARG A 54 -13.58 28.43 3.26
C ARG A 54 -13.26 27.31 2.27
N SER A 55 -13.44 27.57 0.98
CA SER A 55 -13.14 26.62 -0.10
C SER A 55 -11.65 26.21 -0.16
N GLY A 56 -10.76 27.04 0.37
CA GLY A 56 -9.33 26.76 0.45
C GLY A 56 -8.65 26.68 -0.92
N ARG A 57 -7.35 26.37 -0.93
CA ARG A 57 -6.59 26.20 -2.17
C ARG A 57 -6.92 24.85 -2.81
N PRO A 58 -7.19 24.79 -4.14
CA PRO A 58 -7.42 23.51 -4.80
C PRO A 58 -6.19 22.60 -4.72
N LYS A 59 -6.44 21.30 -4.61
CA LYS A 59 -5.39 20.29 -4.57
C LYS A 59 -4.65 20.22 -5.92
N SER A 60 -3.32 20.08 -5.87
CA SER A 60 -2.45 19.87 -7.04
C SER A 60 -2.73 18.55 -7.79
N THR A 61 -3.43 17.61 -7.17
CA THR A 61 -3.82 16.33 -7.78
C THR A 61 -5.33 16.25 -7.86
N THR A 62 -5.88 16.10 -9.06
CA THR A 62 -7.31 15.83 -9.31
C THR A 62 -7.62 14.34 -9.07
N GLN A 63 -8.89 13.97 -8.96
CA GLN A 63 -9.32 12.60 -8.68
C GLN A 63 -8.79 11.58 -9.70
N ARG A 64 -8.87 11.85 -11.01
CA ARG A 64 -8.40 10.92 -12.05
C ARG A 64 -6.88 10.69 -12.05
N PRO A 65 -6.00 11.73 -12.03
CA PRO A 65 -4.57 11.53 -11.82
C PRO A 65 -4.25 10.80 -10.51
N ARG A 66 -5.03 11.03 -9.44
CA ARG A 66 -4.85 10.35 -8.16
C ARG A 66 -5.11 8.85 -8.27
N THR A 67 -6.20 8.43 -8.90
CA THR A 67 -6.53 7.00 -9.04
C THR A 67 -5.53 6.29 -9.95
N ASN A 68 -5.11 6.93 -11.05
CA ASN A 68 -4.07 6.40 -11.92
C ASN A 68 -2.74 6.21 -11.19
N LEU A 69 -2.35 7.19 -10.35
CA LEU A 69 -1.15 7.10 -9.53
C LEU A 69 -1.19 5.88 -8.61
N VAL A 70 -2.32 5.64 -7.94
CA VAL A 70 -2.49 4.48 -7.05
C VAL A 70 -2.39 3.17 -7.84
N ARG A 71 -3.14 3.04 -8.96
CA ARG A 71 -3.10 1.84 -9.81
C ARG A 71 -1.69 1.55 -10.34
N ASN A 72 -0.99 2.58 -10.81
CA ASN A 72 0.37 2.41 -11.33
C ASN A 72 1.34 1.86 -10.27
N HIS A 73 1.24 2.31 -9.01
CA HIS A 73 2.08 1.80 -7.92
C HIS A 73 1.62 0.42 -7.39
N MET A 74 0.35 0.05 -7.58
CA MET A 74 -0.13 -1.30 -7.27
C MET A 74 0.40 -2.31 -8.29
N ASN A 75 0.35 -1.97 -9.58
CA ASN A 75 0.84 -2.82 -10.66
C ASN A 75 2.37 -2.91 -10.66
N ASN A 76 3.06 -1.78 -10.41
CA ASN A 76 4.51 -1.69 -10.40
C ASN A 76 5.01 -1.34 -9.00
N ARG A 77 5.15 -2.35 -8.13
CA ARG A 77 5.54 -2.17 -6.72
C ARG A 77 6.94 -1.54 -6.54
N PHE A 78 7.81 -1.65 -7.54
CA PHE A 78 9.16 -1.07 -7.52
C PHE A 78 9.24 0.37 -8.05
N LEU A 79 8.11 0.95 -8.46
CA LEU A 79 8.07 2.28 -9.05
C LEU A 79 8.33 3.36 -7.98
N SER A 80 9.32 4.21 -8.22
CA SER A 80 9.71 5.27 -7.28
C SER A 80 8.73 6.46 -7.29
N ALA A 81 8.53 7.06 -6.12
CA ALA A 81 7.71 8.26 -5.96
C ALA A 81 8.25 9.49 -6.73
N SER A 82 9.54 9.50 -7.09
CA SER A 82 10.17 10.54 -7.91
C SER A 82 10.09 10.26 -9.42
N SER A 83 9.33 9.25 -9.84
CA SER A 83 9.23 8.87 -11.25
C SER A 83 8.70 10.01 -12.12
N ARG A 84 9.34 10.22 -13.28
CA ARG A 84 8.99 11.29 -14.23
C ARG A 84 7.59 11.13 -14.84
N GLN A 85 7.05 9.92 -14.77
CA GLN A 85 5.73 9.54 -15.27
C GLN A 85 4.59 10.05 -14.36
N THR A 86 4.90 10.47 -13.14
CA THR A 86 3.88 10.89 -12.18
C THR A 86 3.48 12.34 -12.42
N ARG A 87 2.28 12.52 -12.97
CA ARG A 87 1.70 13.82 -13.37
C ARG A 87 0.47 14.15 -12.52
N GLY A 88 0.32 15.42 -12.17
CA GLY A 88 -0.78 15.95 -11.37
C GLY A 88 -1.87 16.59 -12.23
N ARG A 89 -2.53 17.60 -11.65
CA ARG A 89 -3.48 18.45 -12.35
C ARG A 89 -2.79 19.14 -13.54
N ASN A 90 -3.51 19.28 -14.65
CA ASN A 90 -3.05 19.94 -15.89
C ASN A 90 -1.72 19.37 -16.43
N ASN A 91 -1.48 18.07 -16.22
CA ASN A 91 -0.25 17.38 -16.63
C ASN A 91 1.04 18.00 -16.05
N GLN A 92 0.95 18.73 -14.93
CA GLN A 92 2.12 19.29 -14.26
C GLN A 92 2.88 18.19 -13.51
N ARG A 93 4.21 18.31 -13.45
CA ARG A 93 5.02 17.40 -12.64
C ARG A 93 4.70 17.67 -11.17
N ILE A 94 4.46 16.61 -10.41
CA ILE A 94 4.24 16.71 -8.97
C ILE A 94 5.48 16.25 -8.21
N SER A 95 5.74 16.87 -7.06
CA SER A 95 6.89 16.51 -6.24
C SER A 95 6.71 15.13 -5.60
N ALA A 96 7.82 14.45 -5.34
CA ALA A 96 7.82 13.15 -4.67
C ALA A 96 7.10 13.18 -3.31
N ASN A 97 7.16 14.31 -2.59
CA ASN A 97 6.42 14.49 -1.33
C ASN A 97 4.90 14.39 -1.52
N ILE A 98 4.37 15.02 -2.57
CA ILE A 98 2.94 14.93 -2.90
C ILE A 98 2.58 13.48 -3.23
N VAL A 99 3.40 12.80 -4.02
CA VAL A 99 3.20 11.38 -4.40
C VAL A 99 3.15 10.50 -3.16
N ARG A 100 4.16 10.58 -2.28
CA ARG A 100 4.20 9.79 -1.02
C ARG A 100 2.98 10.04 -0.15
N ARG A 101 2.59 11.31 0.03
CA ARG A 101 1.39 11.67 0.81
C ARG A 101 0.12 11.08 0.19
N ARG A 102 -0.01 11.07 -1.14
CA ARG A 102 -1.18 10.49 -1.83
C ARG A 102 -1.25 8.98 -1.69
N LEU A 103 -0.11 8.31 -1.81
CA LEU A 103 0.01 6.87 -1.61
C LEU A 103 -0.34 6.51 -0.16
N SER A 104 0.19 7.23 0.82
CA SER A 104 -0.09 6.96 2.24
C SER A 104 -1.55 7.17 2.61
N THR A 105 -2.20 8.24 2.12
CA THR A 105 -3.65 8.44 2.29
C THR A 105 -4.47 7.30 1.68
N SER A 106 -3.92 6.59 0.70
CA SER A 106 -4.57 5.45 0.04
C SER A 106 -4.15 4.10 0.64
N GLY A 107 -3.42 4.08 1.77
CA GLY A 107 -2.96 2.87 2.43
C GLY A 107 -1.69 2.23 1.83
N LEU A 108 -1.10 2.82 0.78
CA LEU A 108 0.11 2.30 0.17
C LEU A 108 1.35 2.83 0.88
N ARG A 109 2.22 1.91 1.31
CA ARG A 109 3.52 2.20 1.94
C ARG A 109 4.61 1.41 1.23
N ALA A 110 5.79 2.01 1.12
CA ALA A 110 6.96 1.29 0.66
C ALA A 110 7.33 0.18 1.66
N ARG A 111 7.71 -0.98 1.15
CA ARG A 111 8.20 -2.12 1.93
C ARG A 111 9.47 -2.64 1.25
N ARG A 112 10.35 -3.24 2.05
CA ARG A 112 11.50 -3.98 1.51
C ARG A 112 10.97 -5.30 0.92
N PRO A 113 11.27 -5.63 -0.35
CA PRO A 113 10.93 -6.94 -0.89
C PRO A 113 11.69 -8.03 -0.10
N TYR A 114 11.07 -9.19 0.03
CA TYR A 114 11.76 -10.36 0.55
C TYR A 114 12.78 -10.85 -0.46
N ILE A 115 13.96 -11.27 0.02
CA ILE A 115 15.03 -11.81 -0.80
C ILE A 115 15.02 -13.31 -0.64
N CYS A 116 14.78 -14.05 -1.73
CA CYS A 116 14.79 -15.50 -1.75
C CYS A 116 15.52 -16.03 -2.99
N PRO A 117 16.06 -17.27 -2.92
CA PRO A 117 16.57 -17.95 -4.10
C PRO A 117 15.50 -18.07 -5.19
N ILE A 118 15.89 -17.84 -6.45
CA ILE A 118 14.99 -17.99 -7.58
C ILE A 118 14.77 -19.48 -7.82
N LEU A 119 13.53 -19.95 -7.62
CA LEU A 119 13.16 -21.34 -7.89
C LEU A 119 13.00 -21.56 -9.40
N THR A 120 13.57 -22.65 -9.90
CA THR A 120 13.26 -23.15 -11.25
C THR A 120 11.86 -23.76 -11.27
N GLN A 121 11.31 -24.00 -12.47
CA GLN A 121 9.99 -24.65 -12.60
C GLN A 121 9.97 -26.05 -11.97
N HIS A 122 11.05 -26.82 -12.15
CA HIS A 122 11.20 -28.15 -11.57
C HIS A 122 11.15 -28.10 -10.03
N HIS A 123 11.92 -27.21 -9.40
CA HIS A 123 11.91 -27.04 -7.95
C HIS A 123 10.53 -26.64 -7.42
N ARG A 124 9.79 -25.77 -8.13
CA ARG A 124 8.42 -25.42 -7.75
C ARG A 124 7.50 -26.63 -7.77
N HIS A 125 7.57 -27.44 -8.82
CA HIS A 125 6.73 -28.62 -8.97
C HIS A 125 7.00 -29.66 -7.86
N GLN A 126 8.26 -30.01 -7.60
CA GLN A 126 8.62 -30.95 -6.54
C GLN A 126 8.18 -30.47 -5.15
N ARG A 127 8.37 -29.18 -4.84
CA ARG A 127 7.93 -28.61 -3.56
C ARG A 127 6.41 -28.65 -3.40
N THR A 128 5.66 -28.41 -4.48
CA THR A 128 4.20 -28.51 -4.46
C THR A 128 3.74 -29.94 -4.26
N LEU A 129 4.33 -30.91 -4.99
CA LEU A 129 4.02 -32.33 -4.80
C LEU A 129 4.30 -32.78 -3.37
N TRP A 130 5.47 -32.43 -2.83
CA TRP A 130 5.82 -32.73 -1.44
C TRP A 130 4.85 -32.10 -0.43
N ALA A 131 4.43 -30.85 -0.64
CA ALA A 131 3.47 -30.19 0.24
C ALA A 131 2.04 -30.78 0.15
N GLN A 132 1.70 -31.40 -0.98
CA GLN A 132 0.41 -32.09 -1.19
C GLN A 132 0.42 -33.51 -0.64
N ASP A 133 1.56 -34.21 -0.74
CA ASP A 133 1.77 -35.57 -0.25
C ASP A 133 2.00 -35.63 1.26
N MET A 134 2.45 -34.53 1.87
CA MET A 134 2.57 -34.38 3.32
C MET A 134 1.21 -34.64 4.01
N PRO A 135 1.07 -35.74 4.76
CA PRO A 135 -0.19 -36.05 5.43
C PRO A 135 -0.45 -35.01 6.53
N TYR A 136 -1.59 -34.32 6.43
CA TYR A 136 -2.17 -33.48 7.50
C TYR A 136 -2.40 -34.36 8.75
N GLY A 137 -1.38 -34.56 9.59
CA GLY A 137 -1.53 -35.47 10.74
C GLY A 137 -0.35 -35.64 11.71
N MET A 138 0.81 -35.00 11.50
CA MET A 138 1.93 -35.09 12.47
C MET A 138 1.96 -33.95 13.50
N ALA A 139 0.81 -33.41 13.88
CA ALA A 139 0.70 -32.38 14.92
C ALA A 139 -0.01 -32.85 16.20
N SER A 140 -0.44 -34.12 16.31
CA SER A 140 -1.21 -34.61 17.47
C SER A 140 -0.47 -35.57 18.41
N ASN A 141 0.77 -35.99 18.10
CA ASN A 141 1.57 -36.78 19.03
C ASN A 141 2.80 -35.95 19.36
N GLY A 142 2.87 -35.46 20.60
CA GLY A 142 3.89 -34.56 21.13
C GLY A 142 5.30 -35.17 21.24
N GLU A 143 5.78 -35.78 20.16
CA GLU A 143 7.13 -36.32 20.03
C GLU A 143 7.70 -35.91 18.66
N ALA A 144 7.82 -34.61 18.45
CA ALA A 144 8.73 -34.08 17.45
C ALA A 144 9.90 -33.44 18.20
N SER A 145 10.91 -34.25 18.50
CA SER A 145 12.21 -33.77 18.95
C SER A 145 12.88 -33.05 17.77
N TYR A 146 12.52 -31.77 17.57
CA TYR A 146 13.32 -30.87 16.76
C TYR A 146 14.54 -30.51 17.60
N SER A 147 15.65 -31.22 17.39
CA SER A 147 16.94 -30.72 17.89
C SER A 147 17.26 -29.45 17.12
N VAL A 148 17.00 -28.30 17.73
CA VAL A 148 17.51 -27.00 17.29
C VAL A 148 19.01 -27.03 17.52
N THR A 149 19.77 -27.53 16.56
CA THR A 149 21.21 -27.30 16.52
C THR A 149 21.46 -26.03 15.71
N ASN A 150 21.53 -24.94 16.47
CA ASN A 150 22.30 -23.73 16.26
C ASN A 150 22.44 -23.17 14.83
N LEU A 151 21.82 -21.99 14.70
CA LEU A 151 22.19 -20.86 13.87
C LEU A 151 23.70 -20.78 13.59
N ASP A 152 24.12 -20.98 12.33
CA ASP A 152 25.15 -20.15 11.65
C ASP A 152 25.54 -20.59 10.22
N SER A 153 24.78 -21.45 9.54
CA SER A 153 25.03 -21.73 8.12
C SER A 153 23.76 -21.63 7.30
N ALA A 154 23.73 -20.71 6.33
CA ALA A 154 22.60 -20.40 5.47
C ALA A 154 22.24 -21.50 4.44
N SER A 155 22.54 -22.77 4.77
CA SER A 155 22.39 -23.91 3.85
C SER A 155 21.81 -25.17 4.49
N THR A 156 21.11 -25.07 5.62
CA THR A 156 20.34 -26.22 6.14
C THR A 156 18.98 -26.26 5.46
N MET A 157 18.96 -26.75 4.22
CA MET A 157 17.77 -27.41 3.70
C MET A 157 17.38 -28.51 4.70
N LEU A 158 16.13 -28.51 5.16
CA LEU A 158 15.44 -29.75 5.51
C LEU A 158 15.35 -30.60 4.23
N MET A 159 16.46 -31.21 3.84
CA MET A 159 16.45 -32.44 3.04
C MET A 159 16.43 -33.56 4.07
N ALA A 160 15.32 -34.27 4.17
CA ALA A 160 15.38 -35.63 4.70
C ALA A 160 16.38 -36.39 3.83
N VAL A 161 17.50 -36.77 4.42
CA VAL A 161 18.52 -37.61 3.80
C VAL A 161 17.83 -38.91 3.39
N PHE A 162 17.68 -39.14 2.09
CA PHE A 162 17.35 -40.45 1.53
C PHE A 162 18.54 -41.37 1.81
N VAL A 163 18.44 -42.19 2.86
CA VAL A 163 19.35 -43.31 3.10
C VAL A 163 19.00 -44.38 2.07
N TYR A 164 19.83 -44.56 1.04
CA TYR A 164 19.82 -45.77 0.24
C TYR A 164 20.50 -46.87 1.05
N GLY A 165 19.73 -47.87 1.48
CA GLY A 165 20.26 -49.13 2.00
C GLY A 165 20.81 -49.97 0.84
N GLU A 166 22.04 -50.44 1.01
CA GLU A 166 22.69 -51.46 0.19
C GLU A 166 21.97 -52.81 0.27
N GLU A 167 21.86 -53.52 -0.86
CA GLU A 167 21.94 -54.98 -0.88
C GLU A 167 22.64 -55.49 -2.17
N VAL A 168 23.95 -55.73 -2.01
CA VAL A 168 24.81 -56.83 -2.50
C VAL A 168 24.54 -57.52 -3.86
N VAL A 169 25.42 -57.18 -4.83
CA VAL A 169 26.28 -58.02 -5.72
C VAL A 169 25.71 -59.28 -6.40
N LYS A 170 25.77 -59.32 -7.75
CA LYS A 170 26.44 -60.41 -8.53
C LYS A 170 27.12 -59.86 -9.80
N ASP A 171 28.42 -60.15 -9.88
CA ASP A 171 29.33 -59.93 -11.00
C ASP A 171 28.83 -60.51 -12.35
N THR A 172 29.18 -59.87 -13.47
CA THR A 172 30.23 -60.38 -14.39
C THR A 172 30.40 -59.49 -15.64
N LYS A 173 31.65 -59.05 -15.85
CA LYS A 173 32.45 -58.95 -17.10
C LYS A 173 31.78 -58.35 -18.35
N GLN A 174 32.16 -57.13 -18.77
CA GLN A 174 33.25 -56.81 -19.73
C GLN A 174 33.11 -57.41 -21.15
N ILE A 175 33.57 -56.59 -22.12
CA ILE A 175 33.96 -56.83 -23.54
C ILE A 175 32.86 -56.38 -24.54
N ALA A 176 32.92 -55.19 -25.15
CA ALA A 176 33.88 -54.58 -26.10
C ALA A 176 33.63 -54.95 -27.58
N LEU A 177 33.61 -53.88 -28.40
CA LEU A 177 33.96 -53.76 -29.83
C LEU A 177 33.01 -54.32 -30.91
N GLY A 178 32.75 -53.47 -31.93
CA GLY A 178 33.02 -53.87 -33.31
C GLY A 178 31.81 -54.11 -34.24
N ASN A 179 31.31 -53.02 -34.81
CA ASN A 179 30.90 -52.79 -36.20
C ASN A 179 30.72 -53.96 -37.20
N THR A 180 29.70 -53.76 -38.05
CA THR A 180 29.65 -53.90 -39.53
C THR A 180 29.31 -55.24 -40.22
N THR A 181 28.20 -55.16 -40.96
CA THR A 181 28.03 -55.51 -42.41
C THR A 181 27.51 -56.89 -42.82
N GLY A 182 26.55 -56.84 -43.75
CA GLY A 182 26.25 -57.89 -44.75
C GLY A 182 24.79 -58.33 -44.68
N GLY A 183 23.89 -57.74 -45.47
CA GLY A 183 23.57 -58.21 -46.83
C GLY A 183 22.26 -59.02 -46.74
N VAL A 184 21.35 -59.13 -47.71
CA VAL A 184 21.34 -58.98 -49.17
C VAL A 184 19.84 -58.94 -49.54
N GLU A 185 19.47 -57.99 -50.41
CA GLU A 185 18.62 -58.07 -51.62
C GLU A 185 17.41 -59.04 -51.65
N HIS A 186 16.29 -58.74 -52.30
CA HIS A 186 16.02 -58.76 -53.77
C HIS A 186 14.49 -58.98 -53.86
N LEU A 187 13.66 -58.51 -54.79
CA LEU A 187 13.71 -58.08 -56.20
C LEU A 187 12.69 -56.96 -56.42
#